data_AF-A0A1Y2ACJ0-F1
#
_entry.id   AF-A0A1Y2ACJ0-F1
#
_cell.length_a   1.000
_cell.length_b   1.000
_cell.length_c   1.000
_cell.angle_alpha   90.00
_cell.angle_beta   90.00
_cell.angle_gamma   90.00
#
_symmetry.space_group_name_H-M   'P 1'
#
loop_
_entity.id
_entity.type
_entity.pdbx_description
1 polymer ?
#
loop_
_entity_poly.entity_id
_entity_poly.type
_entity_poly.pdbx_seq_one_letter_code
_entity_poly.pdbx_strand_id
1 'polypeptide(L)'
;MKESVLLFRYDRSVYFKRKNLISGIWESESSYSLYNVNIIDIKTNSKALFHIFGKDAYYTNVTAENISYVGDGGNTSMVLFNSNSIDDIKKFYIYGLNVTNSFSNGPLIKIIGNYVEMILDDSNINKIKTYGPIIETRTNKLNFHMSNLNFNNNINNNKLECGTIHFSNDLSILITNSTFDNNISKEECYNISNLNLNLTTTCFIKNKAMNGGAIYISDSVSKDIDNINDYIYNNIKIENNVLKENTANDFGGAIYSEYSKFYLAHSKNNLITFNKAGIMGGGIYSPKYVDKTIFDLSNNIIEKNTINSFIDNYASKPSYILLSTIFEDDTINIITGEYISLIFTLYDELHHIVNDITKFYSSITLKLTLTNEDEYDQNNLNYIIKGNICSFINGKCELNNLRIYSNPELYTVNLNIENYMDEIKFKIYKIKINILPCINNQIKMYKNDILYCENPICKSNCLNTAICKAYYSEIYNDIEKNICKCIPGWKNENCNEKVYIDLR
;
A
#
# COMPACT_ATOMS: atom_id res chain seq x y z
N MET A 1 6.69 -34.27 41.94
CA MET A 1 5.36 -33.75 41.56
C MET A 1 4.54 -34.91 41.02
N LYS A 2 3.39 -35.22 41.62
CA LYS A 2 2.43 -36.17 41.02
C LYS A 2 1.71 -35.43 39.89
N GLU A 3 1.91 -35.85 38.65
CA GLU A 3 1.07 -35.40 37.54
C GLU A 3 -0.37 -35.80 37.85
N SER A 4 -1.23 -34.81 38.04
CA SER A 4 -2.67 -35.02 38.11
C SER A 4 -3.20 -34.86 36.69
N VAL A 5 -3.40 -35.98 36.00
CA VAL A 5 -4.17 -36.02 34.76
C VAL A 5 -5.64 -36.03 35.14
N LEU A 6 -6.33 -34.90 34.99
CA LEU A 6 -7.77 -34.82 35.17
C LEU A 6 -8.45 -35.27 33.87
N LEU A 7 -8.68 -36.59 33.77
CA LEU A 7 -9.35 -37.19 32.62
C LEU A 7 -10.87 -37.18 32.84
N PHE A 8 -11.58 -36.25 32.20
CA PHE A 8 -13.04 -36.30 32.12
C PHE A 8 -13.48 -37.12 30.89
N ARG A 9 -13.32 -38.45 30.96
CA ARG A 9 -14.01 -39.36 30.02
C ARG A 9 -15.39 -39.68 30.55
N TYR A 10 -16.40 -38.99 30.03
CA TYR A 10 -17.79 -39.41 30.22
C TYR A 10 -18.27 -40.08 28.94
N ASP A 11 -18.88 -41.27 29.08
CA ASP A 11 -19.57 -41.95 27.97
C ASP A 11 -20.84 -41.20 27.52
N ARG A 12 -21.24 -40.16 28.25
CA ARG A 12 -22.41 -39.31 27.98
C ARG A 12 -21.99 -37.85 27.88
N SER A 13 -22.71 -37.08 27.06
CA SER A 13 -22.46 -35.65 26.92
C SER A 13 -22.56 -34.90 28.24
N VAL A 14 -21.59 -34.03 28.50
CA VAL A 14 -21.57 -33.17 29.70
C VAL A 14 -22.17 -31.81 29.36
N TYR A 15 -22.98 -31.24 30.26
CA TYR A 15 -23.64 -29.95 30.05
C TYR A 15 -23.29 -28.95 31.15
N PHE A 16 -22.82 -27.78 30.74
CA PHE A 16 -22.70 -26.58 31.57
C PHE A 16 -23.71 -25.57 31.05
N LYS A 17 -24.75 -25.26 31.84
CA LYS A 17 -25.83 -24.34 31.41
C LYS A 17 -26.11 -23.24 32.42
N ARG A 18 -26.41 -22.03 31.93
CA ARG A 18 -27.00 -20.91 32.70
C ARG A 18 -26.24 -20.58 33.98
N LYS A 19 -24.94 -20.32 33.86
CA LYS A 19 -24.10 -19.95 35.01
C LYS A 19 -23.54 -18.54 34.84
N ASN A 20 -23.56 -17.80 35.93
CA ASN A 20 -22.72 -16.62 36.13
C ASN A 20 -21.54 -17.05 37.01
N LEU A 21 -20.35 -17.11 36.44
CA LEU A 21 -19.14 -17.53 37.14
C LEU A 21 -18.32 -16.30 37.52
N ILE A 22 -17.80 -16.30 38.75
CA ILE A 22 -16.85 -15.28 39.24
C ILE A 22 -15.40 -15.66 38.88
N SER A 23 -15.14 -16.95 38.69
CA SER A 23 -13.84 -17.52 38.33
C SER A 23 -13.94 -18.39 37.07
N GLY A 24 -12.81 -18.80 36.50
CA GLY A 24 -12.79 -19.82 35.45
C GLY A 24 -13.39 -21.14 35.94
N ILE A 25 -13.72 -22.03 35.00
CA ILE A 25 -14.09 -23.42 35.35
C ILE A 25 -12.85 -24.16 35.84
N TRP A 26 -11.71 -23.95 35.16
CA TRP A 26 -10.42 -24.56 35.51
C TRP A 26 -9.27 -23.56 35.37
N GLU A 27 -8.40 -23.56 36.39
CA GLU A 27 -7.16 -22.79 36.44
C GLU A 27 -6.08 -23.61 37.16
N SER A 28 -5.49 -24.59 36.47
CA SER A 28 -4.40 -25.40 37.04
C SER A 28 -3.42 -25.98 36.01
N GLU A 29 -2.22 -26.31 36.48
CA GLU A 29 -1.22 -27.14 35.77
C GLU A 29 -1.72 -28.57 35.62
N SER A 30 -2.52 -28.83 34.60
CA SER A 30 -3.08 -30.16 34.34
C SER A 30 -3.30 -30.35 32.85
N SER A 31 -3.17 -31.59 32.38
CA SER A 31 -3.61 -31.95 31.03
C SER A 31 -5.14 -32.05 31.01
N TYR A 32 -5.77 -31.48 29.99
CA TYR A 32 -7.24 -31.47 29.87
C TYR A 32 -7.69 -32.26 28.64
N SER A 33 -8.72 -33.08 28.81
CA SER A 33 -9.40 -33.75 27.70
C SER A 33 -10.91 -33.55 27.83
N LEU A 34 -11.52 -32.85 26.87
CA LEU A 34 -12.94 -32.58 26.80
C LEU A 34 -13.55 -33.39 25.67
N TYR A 35 -14.51 -34.24 26.00
CA TYR A 35 -15.21 -35.08 25.04
C TYR A 35 -16.71 -34.88 25.17
N ASN A 36 -17.38 -34.52 24.07
CA ASN A 36 -18.83 -34.31 24.00
C ASN A 36 -19.35 -33.32 25.06
N VAL A 37 -18.72 -32.15 25.15
CA VAL A 37 -19.06 -31.11 26.15
C VAL A 37 -19.92 -30.02 25.52
N ASN A 38 -21.02 -29.66 26.18
CA ASN A 38 -21.89 -28.55 25.79
C ASN A 38 -21.84 -27.45 26.85
N ILE A 39 -21.55 -26.23 26.42
CA ILE A 39 -21.42 -25.03 27.25
C ILE A 39 -22.42 -24.02 26.70
N ILE A 40 -23.46 -23.69 27.45
CA ILE A 40 -24.58 -22.88 26.93
C ILE A 40 -24.97 -21.82 27.97
N ASP A 41 -25.19 -20.58 27.52
CA ASP A 41 -25.63 -19.47 28.38
C ASP A 41 -24.69 -19.26 29.59
N ILE A 42 -23.39 -19.19 29.35
CA ILE A 42 -22.41 -18.91 30.41
C ILE A 42 -21.98 -17.45 30.32
N LYS A 43 -21.94 -16.78 31.47
CA LYS A 43 -21.29 -15.49 31.62
C LYS A 43 -20.20 -15.60 32.66
N THR A 44 -19.01 -15.12 32.34
CA THR A 44 -17.89 -15.09 33.29
C THR A 44 -17.14 -13.77 33.19
N ASN A 45 -16.66 -13.29 34.34
CA ASN A 45 -15.71 -12.19 34.44
C ASN A 45 -14.28 -12.69 34.71
N SER A 46 -14.03 -13.99 34.61
CA SER A 46 -12.70 -14.56 34.77
C SER A 46 -11.78 -14.21 33.59
N LYS A 47 -10.48 -14.38 33.82
CA LYS A 47 -9.45 -14.26 32.77
C LYS A 47 -9.70 -15.27 31.64
N ALA A 48 -10.02 -16.52 31.96
CA ALA A 48 -10.45 -17.48 30.96
C ALA A 48 -11.50 -18.44 31.52
N LEU A 49 -12.30 -19.05 30.65
CA LEU A 49 -13.15 -20.18 31.06
C LEU A 49 -12.30 -21.42 31.33
N PHE A 50 -11.35 -21.68 30.43
CA PHE A 50 -10.38 -22.75 30.50
C PHE A 50 -8.98 -22.15 30.43
N HIS A 51 -8.32 -22.04 31.58
CA HIS A 51 -6.92 -21.64 31.66
C HIS A 51 -6.04 -22.88 31.80
N ILE A 52 -5.29 -23.19 30.76
CA ILE A 52 -4.43 -24.37 30.65
C ILE A 52 -2.98 -23.92 30.70
N PHE A 53 -2.21 -24.51 31.61
CA PHE A 53 -0.83 -24.10 31.84
C PHE A 53 0.13 -25.30 31.78
N GLY A 54 1.17 -25.21 30.95
CA GLY A 54 2.31 -26.12 30.93
C GLY A 54 2.06 -27.54 30.39
N LYS A 55 0.83 -27.85 29.94
CA LYS A 55 0.38 -29.21 29.62
C LYS A 55 -0.46 -29.25 28.34
N ASP A 56 -0.62 -30.44 27.79
CA ASP A 56 -1.39 -30.67 26.56
C ASP A 56 -2.91 -30.55 26.81
N ALA A 57 -3.63 -30.20 25.74
CA ALA A 57 -5.08 -30.05 25.76
C ALA A 57 -5.74 -30.69 24.52
N TYR A 58 -6.83 -31.42 24.75
CA TYR A 58 -7.54 -32.18 23.71
C TYR A 58 -9.05 -31.94 23.79
N TYR A 59 -9.63 -31.32 22.77
CA TYR A 59 -11.05 -30.95 22.72
C TYR A 59 -11.68 -31.72 21.56
N THR A 60 -12.75 -32.46 21.84
CA THR A 60 -13.46 -33.25 20.84
C THR A 60 -14.96 -33.10 21.01
N ASN A 61 -15.64 -32.65 19.96
CA ASN A 61 -17.07 -32.38 19.94
C ASN A 61 -17.50 -31.45 21.08
N VAL A 62 -16.86 -30.28 21.15
CA VAL A 62 -17.18 -29.25 22.14
C VAL A 62 -18.12 -28.23 21.50
N THR A 63 -19.28 -28.00 22.10
CA THR A 63 -20.22 -26.96 21.68
C THR A 63 -20.26 -25.84 22.71
N ALA A 64 -20.13 -24.60 22.25
CA ALA A 64 -20.24 -23.38 23.06
C ALA A 64 -21.24 -22.41 22.41
N GLU A 65 -22.31 -22.05 23.12
CA GLU A 65 -23.36 -21.17 22.59
C GLU A 65 -23.72 -20.08 23.59
N ASN A 66 -23.86 -18.84 23.08
CA ASN A 66 -24.28 -17.68 23.87
C ASN A 66 -23.39 -17.47 25.10
N ILE A 67 -22.07 -17.49 24.90
CA ILE A 67 -21.10 -17.28 25.95
C ILE A 67 -20.64 -15.83 25.97
N SER A 68 -20.51 -15.25 27.17
CA SER A 68 -20.07 -13.87 27.37
C SER A 68 -18.90 -13.80 28.35
N TYR A 69 -17.73 -13.40 27.84
CA TYR A 69 -16.52 -13.20 28.62
C TYR A 69 -16.27 -11.70 28.80
N VAL A 70 -16.51 -11.20 30.02
CA VAL A 70 -16.45 -9.75 30.34
C VAL A 70 -15.33 -9.40 31.33
N GLY A 71 -14.35 -10.29 31.47
CA GLY A 71 -13.25 -10.19 32.45
C GLY A 71 -12.18 -9.14 32.14
N ASP A 72 -11.00 -9.37 32.75
CA ASP A 72 -9.84 -8.46 32.86
C ASP A 72 -9.14 -8.14 31.52
N GLY A 73 -9.81 -7.39 30.64
CA GLY A 73 -9.23 -6.81 29.43
C GLY A 73 -8.70 -7.85 28.44
N GLY A 74 -7.54 -7.59 27.83
CA GLY A 74 -7.00 -8.35 26.69
C GLY A 74 -6.57 -9.80 26.95
N ASN A 75 -6.68 -10.29 28.20
CA ASN A 75 -6.47 -11.72 28.49
C ASN A 75 -7.77 -12.53 28.59
N THR A 76 -8.92 -11.84 28.57
CA THR A 76 -10.24 -12.45 28.62
C THR A 76 -10.44 -13.39 27.44
N SER A 77 -10.72 -14.67 27.71
CA SER A 77 -10.89 -15.69 26.66
C SER A 77 -11.77 -16.88 27.06
N MET A 78 -12.26 -17.63 26.08
CA MET A 78 -12.81 -18.96 26.34
C MET A 78 -11.68 -19.89 26.75
N VAL A 79 -10.63 -19.95 25.93
CA VAL A 79 -9.46 -20.77 26.17
C VAL A 79 -8.23 -19.87 26.24
N LEU A 80 -7.53 -19.94 27.36
CA LEU A 80 -6.18 -19.42 27.49
C LEU A 80 -5.22 -20.61 27.63
N PHE A 81 -4.51 -20.92 26.56
CA PHE A 81 -3.49 -21.96 26.54
C PHE A 81 -2.11 -21.33 26.69
N ASN A 82 -1.42 -21.63 27.79
CA ASN A 82 -0.07 -21.17 28.05
C ASN A 82 0.87 -22.37 28.09
N SER A 83 1.73 -22.51 27.07
CA SER A 83 2.64 -23.65 27.02
C SER A 83 3.74 -23.61 28.08
N ASN A 84 4.13 -22.42 28.56
CA ASN A 84 5.14 -22.11 29.59
C ASN A 84 6.45 -22.93 29.57
N SER A 85 6.71 -23.73 28.54
CA SER A 85 7.88 -24.59 28.41
C SER A 85 8.85 -23.98 27.43
N ILE A 86 10.13 -23.93 27.80
CA ILE A 86 11.20 -23.44 26.92
C ILE A 86 11.59 -24.51 25.90
N ASP A 87 11.56 -25.79 26.29
CA ASP A 87 12.18 -26.87 25.52
C ASP A 87 11.20 -27.91 24.95
N ASP A 88 9.95 -27.98 25.45
CA ASP A 88 8.97 -28.95 24.97
C ASP A 88 7.94 -28.33 24.02
N ILE A 89 7.60 -29.07 22.97
CA ILE A 89 6.41 -28.80 22.15
C ILE A 89 5.17 -29.21 22.95
N LYS A 90 4.25 -28.27 23.18
CA LYS A 90 2.94 -28.57 23.79
C LYS A 90 1.85 -28.66 22.74
N LYS A 91 0.95 -29.62 22.94
CA LYS A 91 -0.10 -29.96 21.98
C LYS A 91 -1.43 -29.37 22.40
N PHE A 92 -2.09 -28.66 21.49
CA PHE A 92 -3.45 -28.20 21.66
C PHE A 92 -4.31 -28.60 20.47
N TYR A 93 -5.05 -29.69 20.62
CA TYR A 93 -5.83 -30.27 19.53
C TYR A 93 -7.32 -30.08 19.75
N ILE A 94 -8.01 -29.62 18.72
CA ILE A 94 -9.44 -29.32 18.71
C ILE A 94 -10.06 -29.99 17.49
N TYR A 95 -11.01 -30.89 17.72
CA TYR A 95 -11.78 -31.60 16.70
C TYR A 95 -13.27 -31.37 16.94
N GLY A 96 -14.01 -30.90 15.94
CA GLY A 96 -15.46 -30.74 16.08
C GLY A 96 -15.87 -29.64 17.06
N LEU A 97 -15.15 -28.51 17.11
CA LEU A 97 -15.55 -27.36 17.93
C LEU A 97 -16.67 -26.59 17.24
N ASN A 98 -17.77 -26.35 17.94
CA ASN A 98 -18.88 -25.53 17.45
C ASN A 98 -19.11 -24.35 18.42
N VAL A 99 -18.67 -23.14 18.05
CA VAL A 99 -18.91 -21.93 18.84
C VAL A 99 -19.85 -20.99 18.10
N THR A 100 -20.94 -20.57 18.75
CA THR A 100 -21.92 -19.66 18.15
C THR A 100 -22.37 -18.53 19.08
N ASN A 101 -22.72 -17.39 18.48
CA ASN A 101 -23.38 -16.25 19.15
C ASN A 101 -22.68 -15.79 20.44
N SER A 102 -21.35 -15.79 20.46
CA SER A 102 -20.58 -15.54 21.67
C SER A 102 -19.81 -14.22 21.61
N PHE A 103 -19.47 -13.70 22.79
CA PHE A 103 -18.85 -12.41 22.99
C PHE A 103 -17.64 -12.50 23.94
N SER A 104 -16.53 -11.83 23.62
CA SER A 104 -15.35 -11.73 24.49
C SER A 104 -14.75 -10.32 24.51
N ASN A 105 -14.29 -9.86 25.68
CA ASN A 105 -13.49 -8.63 25.81
C ASN A 105 -12.05 -8.78 25.31
N GLY A 106 -11.60 -9.99 25.01
CA GLY A 106 -10.32 -10.28 24.37
C GLY A 106 -10.50 -11.37 23.31
N PRO A 107 -9.48 -12.19 23.05
CA PRO A 107 -9.61 -13.32 22.15
C PRO A 107 -10.64 -14.36 22.60
N LEU A 108 -11.15 -15.17 21.67
CA LEU A 108 -11.92 -16.36 22.04
C LEU A 108 -10.96 -17.48 22.45
N ILE A 109 -9.94 -17.73 21.62
CA ILE A 109 -8.88 -18.71 21.84
C ILE A 109 -7.56 -17.94 21.84
N LYS A 110 -6.86 -17.93 22.98
CA LYS A 110 -5.57 -17.28 23.15
C LYS A 110 -4.50 -18.31 23.46
N ILE A 111 -3.40 -18.26 22.73
CA ILE A 111 -2.28 -19.20 22.83
C ILE A 111 -1.02 -18.40 23.06
N ILE A 112 -0.31 -18.70 24.13
CA ILE A 112 0.94 -18.03 24.51
C ILE A 112 2.01 -19.05 24.90
N GLY A 113 3.28 -18.68 24.78
CA GLY A 113 4.42 -19.47 25.23
C GLY A 113 5.51 -19.60 24.16
N ASN A 114 6.28 -20.69 24.15
CA ASN A 114 7.41 -20.82 23.21
C ASN A 114 7.05 -21.70 22.00
N TYR A 115 6.88 -23.01 22.19
CA TYR A 115 6.67 -23.98 21.11
C TYR A 115 5.30 -24.64 21.24
N VAL A 116 4.42 -24.41 20.26
CA VAL A 116 3.06 -24.97 20.27
C VAL A 116 2.76 -25.67 18.94
N GLU A 117 2.19 -26.87 19.06
CA GLU A 117 1.54 -27.58 17.96
C GLU A 117 0.03 -27.52 18.18
N MET A 118 -0.69 -26.90 17.24
CA MET A 118 -2.13 -26.78 17.29
C MET A 118 -2.80 -27.40 16.08
N ILE A 119 -3.92 -28.09 16.34
CA ILE A 119 -4.81 -28.61 15.31
C ILE A 119 -6.22 -28.09 15.59
N LEU A 120 -6.88 -27.52 14.58
CA LEU A 120 -8.28 -27.10 14.61
C LEU A 120 -9.01 -27.66 13.38
N ASP A 121 -9.68 -28.78 13.56
CA ASP A 121 -10.30 -29.53 12.47
C ASP A 121 -11.81 -29.67 12.64
N ASP A 122 -12.52 -29.78 11.52
CA ASP A 122 -13.97 -30.06 11.43
C ASP A 122 -14.83 -29.14 12.32
N SER A 123 -14.47 -27.86 12.36
CA SER A 123 -15.00 -26.92 13.35
C SER A 123 -15.85 -25.81 12.72
N ASN A 124 -16.72 -25.21 13.52
CA ASN A 124 -17.59 -24.10 13.15
C ASN A 124 -17.49 -22.98 14.18
N ILE A 125 -17.02 -21.80 13.77
CA ILE A 125 -16.90 -20.61 14.60
C ILE A 125 -17.71 -19.50 13.93
N ASN A 126 -18.89 -19.19 14.49
CA ASN A 126 -19.86 -18.34 13.81
C ASN A 126 -20.47 -17.28 14.72
N LYS A 127 -20.61 -16.05 14.21
CA LYS A 127 -21.22 -14.92 14.93
C LYS A 127 -20.52 -14.63 16.27
N ILE A 128 -19.19 -14.65 16.26
CA ILE A 128 -18.37 -14.29 17.42
C ILE A 128 -18.01 -12.81 17.34
N LYS A 129 -18.23 -12.07 18.43
CA LYS A 129 -17.82 -10.68 18.55
C LYS A 129 -16.78 -10.54 19.66
N THR A 130 -15.61 -10.03 19.32
CA THR A 130 -14.49 -9.88 20.26
C THR A 130 -13.97 -8.45 20.28
N TYR A 131 -13.29 -8.08 21.37
CA TYR A 131 -12.41 -6.91 21.44
C TYR A 131 -10.94 -7.37 21.37
N GLY A 132 -10.66 -8.23 20.40
CA GLY A 132 -9.35 -8.77 20.04
C GLY A 132 -9.48 -9.82 18.94
N PRO A 133 -8.39 -10.44 18.45
CA PRO A 133 -8.48 -11.50 17.46
C PRO A 133 -9.26 -12.68 18.04
N ILE A 134 -10.13 -13.34 17.29
CA ILE A 134 -10.90 -14.49 17.81
C ILE A 134 -9.96 -15.65 18.12
N ILE A 135 -8.98 -15.89 17.25
CA ILE A 135 -7.86 -16.80 17.52
C ILE A 135 -6.59 -15.95 17.53
N GLU A 136 -5.92 -15.91 18.67
CA GLU A 136 -4.67 -15.20 18.84
C GLU A 136 -3.56 -16.15 19.27
N THR A 137 -2.42 -16.10 18.58
CA THR A 137 -1.21 -16.80 18.99
C THR A 137 -0.05 -15.82 19.19
N ARG A 138 0.55 -15.85 20.38
CA ARG A 138 1.79 -15.15 20.72
C ARG A 138 2.81 -16.17 21.21
N THR A 139 3.33 -16.94 20.26
CA THR A 139 4.30 -18.01 20.50
C THR A 139 5.58 -17.76 19.74
N ASN A 140 6.74 -18.14 20.25
CA ASN A 140 8.00 -18.01 19.50
C ASN A 140 7.98 -18.85 18.22
N LYS A 141 7.47 -20.09 18.31
CA LYS A 141 7.31 -21.02 17.19
C LYS A 141 5.97 -21.71 17.24
N LEU A 142 5.23 -21.64 16.13
CA LEU A 142 3.91 -22.23 16.00
C LEU A 142 3.89 -23.23 14.83
N ASN A 143 3.40 -24.43 15.08
CA ASN A 143 2.93 -25.34 14.04
C ASN A 143 1.40 -25.44 14.13
N PHE A 144 0.69 -24.87 13.17
CA PHE A 144 -0.76 -24.70 13.21
C PHE A 144 -1.39 -25.38 11.99
N HIS A 145 -2.24 -26.36 12.25
CA HIS A 145 -3.04 -27.03 11.23
C HIS A 145 -4.51 -26.68 11.43
N MET A 146 -5.16 -26.25 10.35
CA MET A 146 -6.58 -25.95 10.30
C MET A 146 -7.17 -26.58 9.04
N SER A 147 -8.18 -27.43 9.23
CA SER A 147 -8.88 -28.04 8.10
C SER A 147 -10.38 -28.12 8.32
N ASN A 148 -11.14 -28.06 7.22
CA ASN A 148 -12.60 -28.16 7.25
C ASN A 148 -13.25 -27.15 8.22
N LEU A 149 -12.67 -25.96 8.37
CA LEU A 149 -13.18 -24.92 9.26
C LEU A 149 -14.23 -24.08 8.55
N ASN A 150 -15.34 -23.82 9.23
CA ASN A 150 -16.31 -22.80 8.85
C ASN A 150 -16.22 -21.60 9.81
N PHE A 151 -15.64 -20.49 9.35
CA PHE A 151 -15.35 -19.31 10.16
C PHE A 151 -16.14 -18.10 9.63
N ASN A 152 -17.35 -17.88 10.16
CA ASN A 152 -18.32 -16.97 9.53
C ASN A 152 -18.86 -15.87 10.43
N ASN A 153 -19.15 -14.71 9.84
CA ASN A 153 -19.83 -13.59 10.51
C ASN A 153 -19.16 -13.13 11.81
N ASN A 154 -17.84 -13.26 11.90
CA ASN A 154 -17.11 -12.91 13.11
C ASN A 154 -16.52 -11.51 13.03
N ILE A 155 -16.43 -10.83 14.18
CA ILE A 155 -16.02 -9.43 14.25
C ILE A 155 -14.98 -9.27 15.36
N ASN A 156 -13.76 -8.90 14.98
CA ASN A 156 -12.83 -8.23 15.89
C ASN A 156 -13.15 -6.73 15.86
N ASN A 157 -13.68 -6.21 16.96
CA ASN A 157 -14.08 -4.82 17.10
C ASN A 157 -12.98 -3.93 17.70
N ASN A 158 -11.83 -4.51 18.07
CA ASN A 158 -10.69 -3.77 18.58
C ASN A 158 -10.02 -2.98 17.46
N LYS A 159 -9.69 -1.73 17.73
CA LYS A 159 -8.99 -0.83 16.80
C LYS A 159 -7.47 -0.81 17.02
N LEU A 160 -6.97 -1.58 17.98
CA LEU A 160 -5.57 -1.69 18.40
C LEU A 160 -5.04 -3.14 18.32
N GLU A 161 -5.86 -4.08 17.85
CA GLU A 161 -5.47 -5.49 17.73
C GLU A 161 -5.87 -6.09 16.38
N CYS A 162 -5.04 -7.04 15.94
CA CYS A 162 -4.86 -7.43 14.55
C CYS A 162 -5.80 -8.54 14.11
N GLY A 163 -6.47 -8.36 12.96
CA GLY A 163 -7.17 -9.45 12.28
C GLY A 163 -8.30 -10.11 13.09
N THR A 164 -8.97 -11.08 12.47
CA THR A 164 -9.86 -12.01 13.20
C THR A 164 -9.12 -13.27 13.65
N ILE A 165 -8.03 -13.61 12.97
CA ILE A 165 -7.06 -14.63 13.36
C ILE A 165 -5.69 -13.97 13.25
N HIS A 166 -4.88 -14.08 14.30
CA HIS A 166 -3.58 -13.44 14.39
C HIS A 166 -2.50 -14.44 14.77
N PHE A 167 -1.52 -14.57 13.88
CA PHE A 167 -0.30 -15.35 14.07
C PHE A 167 0.92 -14.44 14.14
N SER A 168 1.90 -14.79 14.98
CA SER A 168 3.15 -14.03 15.10
C SER A 168 4.39 -14.94 15.27
N ASN A 169 5.56 -14.39 14.93
CA ASN A 169 6.90 -14.97 15.01
C ASN A 169 7.19 -16.07 13.97
N ASP A 170 7.73 -17.23 14.38
CA ASP A 170 8.10 -18.33 13.47
C ASP A 170 6.90 -19.25 13.24
N LEU A 171 6.42 -19.28 12.00
CA LEU A 171 5.13 -19.88 11.65
C LEU A 171 5.31 -21.06 10.69
N SER A 172 4.64 -22.17 11.01
CA SER A 172 4.34 -23.28 10.11
C SER A 172 2.83 -23.48 10.09
N ILE A 173 2.18 -22.97 9.06
CA ILE A 173 0.71 -22.90 8.96
C ILE A 173 0.23 -23.76 7.80
N LEU A 174 -0.72 -24.66 8.06
CA LEU A 174 -1.46 -25.43 7.06
C LEU A 174 -2.95 -25.10 7.20
N ILE A 175 -3.54 -24.50 6.16
CA ILE A 175 -4.98 -24.20 6.10
C ILE A 175 -5.55 -24.86 4.85
N THR A 176 -6.51 -25.77 5.04
CA THR A 176 -7.10 -26.53 3.93
C THR A 176 -8.61 -26.64 4.02
N ASN A 177 -9.30 -26.74 2.87
CA ASN A 177 -10.74 -27.04 2.78
C ASN A 177 -11.62 -26.18 3.70
N SER A 178 -11.24 -24.93 3.93
CA SER A 178 -11.87 -24.06 4.93
C SER A 178 -12.60 -22.89 4.27
N THR A 179 -13.56 -22.30 4.97
CA THR A 179 -14.33 -21.14 4.51
C THR A 179 -14.28 -20.04 5.55
N PHE A 180 -13.93 -18.83 5.10
CA PHE A 180 -13.93 -17.59 5.86
C PHE A 180 -14.91 -16.64 5.19
N ASP A 181 -16.13 -16.53 5.73
CA ASP A 181 -17.21 -15.72 5.13
C ASP A 181 -17.66 -14.57 6.03
N ASN A 182 -17.67 -13.36 5.49
CA ASN A 182 -18.23 -12.17 6.14
C ASN A 182 -17.59 -11.85 7.51
N ASN A 183 -16.27 -11.98 7.62
CA ASN A 183 -15.53 -11.62 8.83
C ASN A 183 -15.02 -10.18 8.77
N ILE A 184 -14.94 -9.50 9.91
CA ILE A 184 -14.55 -8.09 10.00
C ILE A 184 -13.41 -7.92 11.01
N SER A 185 -12.30 -7.35 10.55
CA SER A 185 -11.22 -6.79 11.38
C SER A 185 -11.19 -5.27 11.23
N LYS A 186 -10.84 -4.56 12.30
CA LYS A 186 -10.70 -3.08 12.27
C LYS A 186 -9.26 -2.59 12.18
N GLU A 187 -8.27 -3.47 12.27
CA GLU A 187 -6.85 -3.10 12.22
C GLU A 187 -5.94 -4.25 11.76
N GLU A 188 -4.65 -3.94 11.59
CA GLU A 188 -3.54 -4.80 11.16
C GLU A 188 -2.35 -4.69 12.11
N CYS A 189 -1.48 -5.71 12.09
CA CYS A 189 -0.20 -5.64 12.79
C CYS A 189 0.90 -6.41 12.07
N TYR A 190 2.13 -6.09 12.47
CA TYR A 190 3.39 -6.66 12.02
C TYR A 190 3.90 -7.67 13.04
N ASN A 191 4.29 -8.89 12.63
CA ASN A 191 5.31 -9.73 13.31
C ASN A 191 5.43 -11.14 12.73
N ILE A 192 5.99 -11.31 11.53
CA ILE A 192 6.41 -12.65 11.06
C ILE A 192 7.93 -12.66 10.87
N SER A 193 8.62 -13.59 11.54
CA SER A 193 10.07 -13.77 11.39
C SER A 193 10.42 -14.79 10.32
N ASN A 194 9.67 -15.91 10.29
CA ASN A 194 9.78 -16.97 9.30
C ASN A 194 8.39 -17.55 9.01
N LEU A 195 8.13 -17.92 7.76
CA LEU A 195 6.83 -18.41 7.31
C LEU A 195 6.98 -19.63 6.41
N ASN A 196 6.51 -20.77 6.91
CA ASN A 196 6.08 -21.90 6.11
C ASN A 196 4.55 -21.87 6.07
N LEU A 197 3.98 -21.71 4.88
CA LEU A 197 2.54 -21.55 4.71
C LEU A 197 2.05 -22.50 3.61
N ASN A 198 1.07 -23.31 3.91
CA ASN A 198 0.36 -24.12 2.93
C ASN A 198 -1.13 -23.79 3.01
N LEU A 199 -1.61 -22.99 2.06
CA LEU A 199 -2.98 -22.53 1.95
C LEU A 199 -3.59 -23.15 0.71
N THR A 200 -4.49 -24.13 0.88
CA THR A 200 -5.09 -24.82 -0.28
C THR A 200 -6.58 -25.01 -0.17
N THR A 201 -7.27 -24.96 -1.32
CA THR A 201 -8.70 -25.28 -1.42
C THR A 201 -9.56 -24.51 -0.40
N THR A 202 -9.21 -23.24 -0.16
CA THR A 202 -9.82 -22.41 0.87
C THR A 202 -10.54 -21.20 0.26
N CYS A 203 -11.68 -20.83 0.83
CA CYS A 203 -12.53 -19.74 0.37
C CYS A 203 -12.51 -18.57 1.36
N PHE A 204 -12.16 -17.37 0.88
CA PHE A 204 -12.28 -16.10 1.60
C PHE A 204 -13.28 -15.21 0.88
N ILE A 205 -14.46 -15.05 1.48
CA ILE A 205 -15.61 -14.40 0.85
C ILE A 205 -16.08 -13.23 1.72
N LYS A 206 -16.25 -12.05 1.12
CA LYS A 206 -16.86 -10.87 1.78
C LYS A 206 -16.20 -10.46 3.11
N ASN A 207 -14.93 -10.80 3.31
CA ASN A 207 -14.21 -10.38 4.51
C ASN A 207 -13.82 -8.90 4.38
N LYS A 208 -13.72 -8.23 5.53
CA LYS A 208 -13.37 -6.83 5.61
C LYS A 208 -12.23 -6.58 6.59
N ALA A 209 -11.21 -5.84 6.16
CA ALA A 209 -10.10 -5.42 6.99
C ALA A 209 -9.68 -3.97 6.65
N MET A 210 -8.65 -3.46 7.33
CA MET A 210 -8.04 -2.19 6.98
C MET A 210 -7.25 -2.33 5.66
N ASN A 211 -6.30 -3.27 5.62
CA ASN A 211 -5.57 -3.76 4.45
C ASN A 211 -5.69 -5.28 4.38
N GLY A 212 -5.60 -5.82 3.18
CA GLY A 212 -5.64 -7.27 3.00
C GLY A 212 -6.98 -7.83 3.44
N GLY A 213 -8.06 -7.48 2.73
CA GLY A 213 -9.43 -7.79 3.16
C GLY A 213 -9.66 -9.25 3.55
N ALA A 214 -8.90 -10.18 2.95
CA ALA A 214 -8.82 -11.58 3.36
C ALA A 214 -7.52 -11.92 4.09
N ILE A 215 -6.36 -11.51 3.55
CA ILE A 215 -5.04 -11.92 4.01
C ILE A 215 -4.12 -10.71 4.10
N TYR A 216 -3.48 -10.57 5.26
CA TYR A 216 -2.40 -9.62 5.51
C TYR A 216 -1.15 -10.38 5.97
N ILE A 217 -0.01 -10.12 5.33
CA ILE A 217 1.28 -10.76 5.68
C ILE A 217 2.37 -9.70 5.68
N SER A 218 3.13 -9.58 6.77
CA SER A 218 4.26 -8.66 6.84
C SER A 218 5.38 -9.21 7.72
N ASP A 219 6.62 -8.79 7.46
CA ASP A 219 7.75 -9.12 8.31
C ASP A 219 7.67 -8.46 9.70
N SER A 220 8.36 -9.06 10.67
CA SER A 220 8.50 -8.56 12.04
C SER A 220 9.48 -7.41 12.22
N VAL A 221 10.38 -7.25 11.26
CA VAL A 221 11.41 -6.21 11.28
C VAL A 221 11.60 -5.76 9.84
N SER A 222 11.75 -4.45 9.63
CA SER A 222 12.31 -3.89 8.40
C SER A 222 13.76 -4.36 8.25
N LYS A 223 13.96 -5.65 7.97
CA LYS A 223 15.26 -6.16 7.58
C LYS A 223 15.61 -5.44 6.29
N ASP A 224 16.84 -4.94 6.19
CA ASP A 224 17.37 -4.54 4.89
C ASP A 224 17.19 -5.74 3.98
N ILE A 225 16.25 -5.60 3.03
CA ILE A 225 15.80 -6.69 2.17
C ILE A 225 16.96 -7.20 1.29
N ASP A 226 18.01 -6.41 1.17
CA ASP A 226 19.26 -6.71 0.46
C ASP A 226 20.19 -7.66 1.23
N ASN A 227 20.01 -7.82 2.55
CA ASN A 227 20.82 -8.71 3.40
C ASN A 227 20.04 -9.95 3.87
N ILE A 228 18.92 -10.28 3.23
CA ILE A 228 18.18 -11.48 3.55
C ILE A 228 18.98 -12.70 3.10
N ASN A 229 19.39 -13.53 4.07
CA ASN A 229 19.93 -14.85 3.79
C ASN A 229 18.83 -15.73 3.18
N ASP A 230 18.90 -15.95 1.86
CA ASP A 230 18.03 -16.87 1.10
C ASP A 230 18.19 -18.34 1.52
N TYR A 231 19.17 -18.67 2.36
CA TYR A 231 19.41 -20.03 2.85
C TYR A 231 18.31 -20.58 3.78
N ILE A 232 17.40 -19.73 4.30
CA ILE A 232 16.25 -20.22 5.07
C ILE A 232 15.16 -20.64 4.10
N TYR A 233 15.04 -21.96 3.92
CA TYR A 233 14.00 -22.60 3.11
C TYR A 233 12.61 -22.29 3.69
N ASN A 234 11.92 -21.32 3.10
CA ASN A 234 10.50 -21.09 3.32
C ASN A 234 9.71 -21.90 2.29
N ASN A 235 8.84 -22.79 2.75
CA ASN A 235 7.92 -23.49 1.89
C ASN A 235 6.57 -22.78 1.93
N ILE A 236 6.32 -21.91 0.95
CA ILE A 236 5.04 -21.20 0.80
C ILE A 236 4.32 -21.78 -0.41
N LYS A 237 3.09 -22.26 -0.18
CA LYS A 237 2.23 -22.89 -1.16
C LYS A 237 0.83 -22.29 -1.06
N ILE A 238 0.32 -21.75 -2.17
CA ILE A 238 -1.00 -21.12 -2.26
C ILE A 238 -1.70 -21.67 -3.50
N GLU A 239 -2.57 -22.66 -3.35
CA GLU A 239 -3.22 -23.29 -4.52
C GLU A 239 -4.73 -23.48 -4.40
N ASN A 240 -5.43 -23.32 -5.52
CA ASN A 240 -6.86 -23.61 -5.64
C ASN A 240 -7.73 -22.85 -4.63
N ASN A 241 -7.33 -21.63 -4.26
CA ASN A 241 -8.09 -20.79 -3.33
C ASN A 241 -9.03 -19.83 -4.06
N VAL A 242 -10.10 -19.42 -3.39
CA VAL A 242 -11.03 -18.41 -3.89
C VAL A 242 -11.04 -17.23 -2.94
N LEU A 243 -10.63 -16.05 -3.43
CA LEU A 243 -10.67 -14.79 -2.70
C LEU A 243 -11.63 -13.85 -3.45
N LYS A 244 -12.86 -13.73 -2.93
CA LYS A 244 -13.95 -13.07 -3.64
C LYS A 244 -14.70 -12.04 -2.80
N GLU A 245 -14.96 -10.88 -3.38
CA GLU A 245 -15.78 -9.81 -2.76
C GLU A 245 -15.24 -9.31 -1.41
N ASN A 246 -13.95 -9.55 -1.11
CA ASN A 246 -13.32 -9.02 0.09
C ASN A 246 -13.08 -7.51 -0.07
N THR A 247 -13.03 -6.80 1.05
CA THR A 247 -12.89 -5.34 1.08
C THR A 247 -11.80 -4.91 2.05
N ALA A 248 -10.83 -4.14 1.57
CA ALA A 248 -9.92 -3.37 2.39
C ALA A 248 -10.39 -1.90 2.45
N ASN A 249 -10.25 -1.25 3.60
CA ASN A 249 -10.46 0.19 3.70
C ASN A 249 -9.38 0.97 2.93
N ASP A 250 -8.14 0.48 2.95
CA ASP A 250 -6.98 1.19 2.45
C ASP A 250 -6.38 0.44 1.24
N PHE A 251 -5.65 -0.65 1.45
CA PHE A 251 -4.86 -1.32 0.40
C PHE A 251 -5.12 -2.83 0.32
N GLY A 252 -5.04 -3.40 -0.88
CA GLY A 252 -5.05 -4.87 -1.05
C GLY A 252 -6.40 -5.48 -0.70
N GLY A 253 -7.41 -5.32 -1.57
CA GLY A 253 -8.78 -5.73 -1.24
C GLY A 253 -8.94 -7.21 -0.89
N ALA A 254 -8.10 -8.09 -1.45
CA ALA A 254 -7.96 -9.47 -1.02
C ALA A 254 -6.68 -9.68 -0.20
N ILE A 255 -5.53 -9.35 -0.78
CA ILE A 255 -4.21 -9.66 -0.21
C ILE A 255 -3.40 -8.38 -0.07
N TYR A 256 -2.83 -8.19 1.10
CA TYR A 256 -1.77 -7.22 1.35
C TYR A 256 -0.52 -7.97 1.80
N SER A 257 0.62 -7.70 1.15
CA SER A 257 1.88 -8.35 1.50
C SER A 257 3.05 -7.36 1.54
N GLU A 258 3.75 -7.35 2.67
CA GLU A 258 5.07 -6.77 2.86
C GLU A 258 6.14 -7.84 3.12
N TYR A 259 5.76 -9.11 3.06
CA TYR A 259 6.62 -10.21 3.45
C TYR A 259 7.73 -10.44 2.43
N SER A 260 8.98 -10.20 2.81
CA SER A 260 10.15 -10.12 1.92
C SER A 260 10.53 -11.42 1.22
N LYS A 261 9.86 -12.53 1.53
CA LYS A 261 10.10 -13.85 0.95
C LYS A 261 8.86 -14.42 0.25
N PHE A 262 7.85 -13.59 0.00
CA PHE A 262 6.60 -14.04 -0.60
C PHE A 262 6.76 -14.42 -2.07
N TYR A 263 7.79 -13.89 -2.75
CA TYR A 263 8.16 -14.29 -4.12
C TYR A 263 8.54 -15.76 -4.26
N LEU A 264 8.98 -16.42 -3.17
CA LEU A 264 9.28 -17.85 -3.15
C LEU A 264 8.02 -18.73 -3.15
N ALA A 265 6.84 -18.13 -3.02
CA ALA A 265 5.60 -18.90 -2.95
C ALA A 265 5.27 -19.57 -4.28
N HIS A 266 5.01 -20.88 -4.21
CA HIS A 266 4.38 -21.59 -5.29
C HIS A 266 2.87 -21.28 -5.30
N SER A 267 2.44 -20.52 -6.31
CA SER A 267 1.06 -20.05 -6.43
C SER A 267 0.43 -20.53 -7.73
N LYS A 268 -0.74 -21.18 -7.65
CA LYS A 268 -1.43 -21.72 -8.83
C LYS A 268 -2.93 -21.88 -8.64
N ASN A 269 -3.70 -21.64 -9.71
CA ASN A 269 -5.14 -21.86 -9.78
C ASN A 269 -5.93 -21.08 -8.71
N ASN A 270 -5.42 -19.95 -8.22
CA ASN A 270 -6.19 -19.10 -7.32
C ASN A 270 -7.11 -18.17 -8.11
N LEU A 271 -8.30 -17.94 -7.58
CA LEU A 271 -9.30 -17.02 -8.14
C LEU A 271 -9.44 -15.81 -7.22
N ILE A 272 -8.94 -14.64 -7.65
CA ILE A 272 -8.96 -13.38 -6.90
C ILE A 272 -9.82 -12.37 -7.67
N THR A 273 -11.09 -12.28 -7.32
CA THR A 273 -12.07 -11.52 -8.12
C THR A 273 -13.04 -10.68 -7.31
N PHE A 274 -13.47 -9.56 -7.89
CA PHE A 274 -14.48 -8.66 -7.32
C PHE A 274 -14.11 -8.10 -5.93
N ASN A 275 -12.84 -8.11 -5.56
CA ASN A 275 -12.37 -7.52 -4.32
C ASN A 275 -12.24 -5.99 -4.47
N LYS A 276 -12.28 -5.29 -3.34
CA LYS A 276 -12.29 -3.82 -3.30
C LYS A 276 -11.26 -3.27 -2.33
N ALA A 277 -10.55 -2.22 -2.73
CA ALA A 277 -9.70 -1.42 -1.85
C ALA A 277 -10.12 0.06 -1.90
N GLY A 278 -9.89 0.81 -0.83
CA GLY A 278 -10.22 2.23 -0.79
C GLY A 278 -9.15 3.15 -1.36
N ILE A 279 -7.88 2.72 -1.41
CA ILE A 279 -6.74 3.50 -1.93
C ILE A 279 -6.13 2.85 -3.16
N MET A 280 -5.44 1.70 -3.03
CA MET A 280 -4.76 1.01 -4.14
C MET A 280 -4.79 -0.52 -4.03
N GLY A 281 -4.65 -1.22 -5.17
CA GLY A 281 -4.57 -2.67 -5.23
C GLY A 281 -5.88 -3.35 -4.86
N GLY A 282 -6.92 -3.18 -5.68
CA GLY A 282 -8.24 -3.75 -5.42
C GLY A 282 -8.23 -5.26 -5.18
N GLY A 283 -7.32 -6.00 -5.84
CA GLY A 283 -7.07 -7.42 -5.58
C GLY A 283 -5.89 -7.60 -4.63
N ILE A 284 -4.69 -7.34 -5.13
CA ILE A 284 -3.43 -7.51 -4.39
C ILE A 284 -2.71 -6.17 -4.25
N TYR A 285 -2.12 -5.91 -3.10
CA TYR A 285 -1.21 -4.78 -2.93
C TYR A 285 0.09 -5.22 -2.28
N SER A 286 1.21 -4.74 -2.81
CA SER A 286 2.49 -4.77 -2.12
C SER A 286 3.16 -3.39 -2.20
N PRO A 287 3.52 -2.79 -1.06
CA PRO A 287 4.02 -1.43 -1.07
C PRO A 287 5.46 -1.31 -1.60
N LYS A 288 6.30 -2.33 -1.55
CA LYS A 288 7.72 -2.21 -1.88
C LYS A 288 8.37 -3.56 -2.16
N TYR A 289 9.45 -3.53 -2.95
CA TYR A 289 10.22 -4.72 -3.35
C TYR A 289 9.32 -5.81 -3.89
N VAL A 290 8.46 -5.47 -4.85
CA VAL A 290 7.46 -6.35 -5.46
C VAL A 290 8.06 -7.67 -5.95
N ASP A 291 9.30 -7.64 -6.43
CA ASP A 291 10.09 -8.82 -6.83
C ASP A 291 10.34 -9.81 -5.68
N LYS A 292 10.18 -9.37 -4.43
CA LYS A 292 10.36 -10.14 -3.20
C LYS A 292 9.08 -10.30 -2.38
N THR A 293 8.14 -9.37 -2.49
CA THR A 293 6.94 -9.30 -1.62
C THR A 293 5.66 -9.76 -2.30
N ILE A 294 5.71 -10.11 -3.59
CA ILE A 294 4.60 -10.69 -4.36
C ILE A 294 5.04 -12.02 -4.98
N PHE A 295 4.15 -13.01 -4.95
CA PHE A 295 4.33 -14.30 -5.63
C PHE A 295 4.06 -14.20 -7.13
N ASP A 296 4.48 -15.20 -7.91
CA ASP A 296 4.19 -15.24 -9.35
C ASP A 296 2.68 -15.25 -9.65
N LEU A 297 2.21 -14.16 -10.25
CA LEU A 297 0.80 -13.94 -10.57
C LEU A 297 0.33 -14.72 -11.80
N SER A 298 1.25 -15.23 -12.65
CA SER A 298 0.95 -15.76 -13.98
C SER A 298 0.00 -16.97 -13.99
N ASN A 299 0.03 -17.79 -12.95
CA ASN A 299 -0.75 -19.02 -12.84
C ASN A 299 -2.08 -18.83 -12.10
N ASN A 300 -2.55 -17.58 -11.97
CA ASN A 300 -3.73 -17.20 -11.19
C ASN A 300 -4.70 -16.35 -12.02
N ILE A 301 -5.98 -16.38 -11.64
CA ILE A 301 -7.01 -15.54 -12.25
C ILE A 301 -7.24 -14.35 -11.32
N ILE A 302 -6.77 -13.17 -11.72
CA ILE A 302 -6.87 -11.93 -10.96
C ILE A 302 -7.57 -10.88 -11.81
N GLU A 303 -8.89 -10.75 -11.65
CA GLU A 303 -9.70 -9.90 -12.53
C GLU A 303 -10.86 -9.22 -11.78
N LYS A 304 -11.33 -8.10 -12.35
CA LYS A 304 -12.52 -7.37 -11.89
C LYS A 304 -12.43 -6.91 -10.43
N ASN A 305 -11.22 -6.76 -9.90
CA ASN A 305 -11.02 -6.11 -8.61
C ASN A 305 -10.96 -4.60 -8.81
N THR A 306 -11.40 -3.83 -7.84
CA THR A 306 -11.66 -2.40 -8.06
C THR A 306 -11.21 -1.49 -6.92
N ILE A 307 -10.87 -0.26 -7.28
CA ILE A 307 -10.87 0.90 -6.38
C ILE A 307 -11.99 1.81 -6.85
N ASN A 308 -12.93 2.11 -5.97
CA ASN A 308 -14.20 2.74 -6.34
C ASN A 308 -14.88 1.97 -7.47
N SER A 309 -14.90 2.54 -8.69
CA SER A 309 -15.46 1.95 -9.90
C SER A 309 -14.40 1.55 -10.95
N PHE A 310 -13.12 1.76 -10.68
CA PHE A 310 -12.03 1.51 -11.62
C PHE A 310 -11.42 0.14 -11.36
N ILE A 311 -11.06 -0.58 -12.43
CA ILE A 311 -10.38 -1.86 -12.31
C ILE A 311 -8.95 -1.62 -11.83
N ASP A 312 -8.59 -2.25 -10.72
CA ASP A 312 -7.24 -2.35 -10.22
C ASP A 312 -7.03 -3.73 -9.59
N ASN A 313 -6.42 -4.63 -10.36
CA ASN A 313 -6.22 -6.02 -9.97
C ASN A 313 -5.06 -6.17 -9.00
N TYR A 314 -3.99 -5.41 -9.22
CA TYR A 314 -2.82 -5.41 -8.36
C TYR A 314 -2.00 -4.15 -8.59
N ALA A 315 -1.46 -3.59 -7.51
CA ALA A 315 -0.70 -2.35 -7.53
C ALA A 315 0.40 -2.35 -6.47
N SER A 316 1.33 -1.41 -6.60
CA SER A 316 2.33 -1.10 -5.58
C SER A 316 2.43 0.39 -5.30
N LYS A 317 3.33 0.80 -4.38
CA LYS A 317 3.57 2.24 -4.15
C LYS A 317 4.24 2.88 -5.37
N PRO A 318 4.10 4.21 -5.52
CA PRO A 318 4.93 4.98 -6.44
C PRO A 318 6.42 4.69 -6.27
N SER A 319 7.11 4.43 -7.37
CA SER A 319 8.49 3.95 -7.38
C SER A 319 9.42 4.80 -8.24
N TYR A 320 9.00 5.18 -9.44
CA TYR A 320 9.86 5.94 -10.33
C TYR A 320 9.10 6.89 -11.25
N ILE A 321 9.80 7.91 -11.74
CA ILE A 321 9.29 8.90 -12.67
C ILE A 321 10.03 8.80 -14.01
N LEU A 322 9.27 8.92 -15.10
CA LEU A 322 9.79 9.10 -16.46
C LEU A 322 9.41 10.46 -17.02
N LEU A 323 10.27 11.01 -17.87
CA LEU A 323 9.94 12.13 -18.73
C LEU A 323 9.20 11.60 -19.95
N SER A 324 7.96 12.04 -20.13
CA SER A 324 7.10 11.64 -21.25
C SER A 324 7.21 12.57 -22.45
N THR A 325 7.83 13.74 -22.29
CA THR A 325 8.05 14.66 -23.40
C THR A 325 9.17 14.13 -24.30
N ILE A 326 8.91 14.09 -25.60
CA ILE A 326 9.86 13.65 -26.63
C ILE A 326 10.53 14.89 -27.22
N PHE A 327 11.85 14.89 -27.26
CA PHE A 327 12.67 15.89 -27.93
C PHE A 327 13.39 15.23 -29.11
N GLU A 328 13.62 16.00 -30.18
CA GLU A 328 14.42 15.52 -31.33
C GLU A 328 15.90 15.41 -30.95
N ASP A 329 16.37 16.30 -30.07
CA ASP A 329 17.75 16.39 -29.60
C ASP A 329 17.85 16.16 -28.09
N ASP A 330 19.04 15.77 -27.62
CA ASP A 330 19.37 15.62 -26.19
C ASP A 330 19.37 16.96 -25.41
N THR A 331 19.26 18.08 -26.12
CA THR A 331 19.31 19.43 -25.55
C THR A 331 18.16 20.28 -26.06
N ILE A 332 17.42 20.88 -25.13
CA ILE A 332 16.29 21.76 -25.42
C ILE A 332 16.84 23.17 -25.63
N ASN A 333 16.75 23.69 -26.86
CA ASN A 333 17.15 25.05 -27.19
C ASN A 333 15.96 26.00 -26.98
N ILE A 334 16.15 27.01 -26.13
CA ILE A 334 15.11 28.01 -25.82
C ILE A 334 15.72 29.40 -25.78
N ILE A 335 14.89 30.42 -25.95
CA ILE A 335 15.27 31.80 -25.61
C ILE A 335 14.85 32.09 -24.17
N THR A 336 15.57 32.96 -23.47
CA THR A 336 15.20 33.36 -22.10
C THR A 336 13.76 33.88 -22.03
N GLY A 337 12.99 33.33 -21.10
CA GLY A 337 11.56 33.63 -20.88
C GLY A 337 10.58 32.86 -21.76
N GLU A 338 11.07 32.04 -22.70
CA GLU A 338 10.25 31.18 -23.54
C GLU A 338 9.56 30.08 -22.73
N TYR A 339 8.41 29.61 -23.23
CA TYR A 339 7.67 28.53 -22.62
C TYR A 339 8.26 27.17 -22.98
N ILE A 340 8.42 26.33 -21.97
CA ILE A 340 8.80 24.93 -22.11
C ILE A 340 7.66 24.09 -21.58
N SER A 341 7.31 23.02 -22.29
CA SER A 341 6.34 22.05 -21.81
C SER A 341 7.08 20.77 -21.43
N LEU A 342 7.03 20.40 -20.15
CA LEU A 342 7.56 19.14 -19.65
C LEU A 342 6.44 18.33 -19.01
N ILE A 343 6.35 17.05 -19.37
CA ILE A 343 5.36 16.11 -18.84
C ILE A 343 6.10 14.95 -18.20
N PHE A 344 5.85 14.74 -16.92
CA PHE A 344 6.40 13.63 -16.17
C PHE A 344 5.29 12.65 -15.80
N THR A 345 5.59 11.34 -15.88
CA THR A 345 4.68 10.28 -15.51
C THR A 345 5.25 9.46 -14.35
N LEU A 346 4.43 9.25 -13.33
CA LEU A 346 4.75 8.48 -12.12
C LEU A 346 4.28 7.04 -12.28
N TYR A 347 5.20 6.12 -12.01
CA TYR A 347 5.00 4.69 -12.11
C TYR A 347 5.21 4.02 -10.76
N ASP A 348 4.49 2.92 -10.54
CA ASP A 348 4.73 1.99 -9.43
C ASP A 348 5.84 0.97 -9.78
N GLU A 349 6.15 0.06 -8.85
CA GLU A 349 7.16 -1.00 -9.08
C GLU A 349 6.71 -2.07 -10.10
N LEU A 350 5.41 -2.15 -10.40
CA LEU A 350 4.82 -3.05 -11.39
C LEU A 350 4.78 -2.44 -12.79
N HIS A 351 5.35 -1.24 -12.97
CA HIS A 351 5.34 -0.47 -14.20
C HIS A 351 3.94 0.03 -14.62
N HIS A 352 2.99 0.09 -13.69
CA HIS A 352 1.71 0.74 -13.92
C HIS A 352 1.81 2.24 -13.66
N ILE A 353 1.02 3.03 -14.39
CA ILE A 353 0.85 4.46 -14.09
C ILE A 353 0.02 4.56 -12.80
N VAL A 354 0.49 5.38 -11.86
CA VAL A 354 -0.20 5.60 -10.58
C VAL A 354 -1.47 6.43 -10.80
N ASN A 355 -2.58 5.77 -11.11
CA ASN A 355 -3.89 6.39 -11.25
C ASN A 355 -4.48 6.64 -9.85
N ASP A 356 -4.00 7.70 -9.20
CA ASP A 356 -4.40 8.12 -7.85
C ASP A 356 -5.83 8.70 -7.79
N ILE A 357 -6.82 7.85 -8.08
CA ILE A 357 -8.24 8.20 -8.12
C ILE A 357 -8.74 8.77 -6.77
N THR A 358 -8.10 8.35 -5.69
CA THR A 358 -8.48 8.66 -4.30
C THR A 358 -7.81 9.93 -3.79
N LYS A 359 -6.88 10.50 -4.57
CA LYS A 359 -6.05 11.67 -4.25
C LYS A 359 -5.08 11.45 -3.08
N PHE A 360 -4.76 10.19 -2.78
CA PHE A 360 -3.86 9.83 -1.69
C PHE A 360 -2.40 10.22 -2.00
N TYR A 361 -1.97 10.06 -3.25
CA TYR A 361 -0.63 10.40 -3.74
C TYR A 361 -0.57 11.75 -4.48
N SER A 362 -1.69 12.46 -4.59
CA SER A 362 -1.79 13.71 -5.35
C SER A 362 -1.03 14.87 -4.70
N SER A 363 -0.56 14.70 -3.46
CA SER A 363 0.34 15.64 -2.79
C SER A 363 1.79 15.54 -3.23
N ILE A 364 2.20 14.45 -3.91
CA ILE A 364 3.57 14.29 -4.41
C ILE A 364 3.84 15.42 -5.39
N THR A 365 4.83 16.25 -5.06
CA THR A 365 5.15 17.47 -5.79
C THR A 365 6.54 17.35 -6.40
N LEU A 366 6.65 17.58 -7.70
CA LEU A 366 7.91 17.63 -8.43
C LEU A 366 8.34 19.09 -8.58
N LYS A 367 9.59 19.37 -8.20
CA LYS A 367 10.20 20.69 -8.34
C LYS A 367 11.48 20.62 -9.16
N LEU A 368 11.60 21.53 -10.11
CA LEU A 368 12.76 21.66 -10.98
C LEU A 368 13.68 22.77 -10.47
N THR A 369 14.97 22.51 -10.46
CA THR A 369 16.02 23.50 -10.26
C THR A 369 17.07 23.39 -11.37
N LEU A 370 17.93 24.39 -11.51
CA LEU A 370 18.98 24.39 -12.54
C LEU A 370 20.36 24.41 -11.89
N THR A 371 21.30 23.72 -12.53
CA THR A 371 22.75 23.83 -12.28
C THR A 371 23.46 24.08 -13.59
N ASN A 372 24.42 24.99 -13.58
CA ASN A 372 25.33 25.23 -14.69
C ASN A 372 26.38 24.09 -14.74
N GLU A 373 26.74 23.61 -15.94
CA GLU A 373 27.78 22.58 -16.08
C GLU A 373 29.19 23.15 -15.84
N ASP A 374 29.41 24.46 -16.00
CA ASP A 374 30.74 25.07 -16.00
C ASP A 374 31.16 25.75 -14.68
N GLU A 375 30.25 25.92 -13.70
CA GLU A 375 30.56 26.56 -12.42
C GLU A 375 30.73 25.54 -11.27
N TYR A 376 31.93 25.50 -10.69
CA TYR A 376 32.23 24.75 -9.46
C TYR A 376 31.54 25.33 -8.21
N ASP A 377 30.99 26.55 -8.29
CA ASP A 377 30.45 27.29 -7.15
C ASP A 377 28.93 27.51 -7.33
N GLN A 378 28.13 26.59 -6.77
CA GLN A 378 26.66 26.56 -6.93
C GLN A 378 25.93 27.80 -6.37
N ASN A 379 26.63 28.68 -5.65
CA ASN A 379 26.03 29.78 -4.89
C ASN A 379 25.76 31.06 -5.69
N ASN A 380 26.25 31.17 -6.94
CA ASN A 380 26.20 32.43 -7.70
C ASN A 380 25.33 32.40 -8.97
N LEU A 381 24.48 31.37 -9.15
CA LEU A 381 23.62 31.30 -10.32
C LEU A 381 22.46 32.30 -10.25
N ASN A 382 22.57 33.38 -11.03
CA ASN A 382 21.49 34.33 -11.25
C ASN A 382 20.54 33.80 -12.32
N TYR A 383 19.55 33.00 -11.90
CA TYR A 383 18.42 32.64 -12.76
C TYR A 383 17.08 32.82 -12.02
N ILE A 384 16.00 32.95 -12.79
CA ILE A 384 14.63 32.91 -12.28
C ILE A 384 13.87 31.84 -13.06
N ILE A 385 13.29 30.88 -12.34
CA ILE A 385 12.39 29.89 -12.92
C ILE A 385 10.97 30.16 -12.45
N LYS A 386 10.01 30.11 -13.38
CA LYS A 386 8.58 30.19 -13.08
C LYS A 386 7.89 28.94 -13.60
N GLY A 387 6.87 28.48 -12.89
CA GLY A 387 6.11 27.29 -13.28
C GLY A 387 6.96 26.01 -13.24
N ASN A 388 7.90 25.91 -12.31
CA ASN A 388 8.83 24.79 -12.12
C ASN A 388 8.37 23.77 -11.08
N ILE A 389 7.12 23.88 -10.63
CA ILE A 389 6.52 23.02 -9.63
C ILE A 389 5.23 22.47 -10.23
N CYS A 390 5.04 21.15 -10.15
CA CYS A 390 3.76 20.50 -10.44
C CYS A 390 3.50 19.39 -9.41
N SER A 391 2.24 19.00 -9.27
CA SER A 391 1.85 17.83 -8.48
C SER A 391 1.33 16.73 -9.41
N PHE A 392 1.51 15.47 -9.02
CA PHE A 392 1.03 14.34 -9.82
C PHE A 392 -0.47 14.18 -9.68
N ILE A 393 -1.21 14.39 -10.76
CA ILE A 393 -2.67 14.14 -10.83
C ILE A 393 -2.89 12.96 -11.77
N ASN A 394 -3.46 11.87 -11.26
CA ASN A 394 -3.58 10.60 -12.00
C ASN A 394 -2.24 10.16 -12.63
N GLY A 395 -1.17 10.29 -11.84
CA GLY A 395 0.16 9.86 -12.25
C GLY A 395 0.86 10.80 -13.23
N LYS A 396 0.31 11.98 -13.53
CA LYS A 396 0.91 12.95 -14.45
C LYS A 396 1.22 14.29 -13.80
N CYS A 397 2.39 14.85 -14.10
CA CYS A 397 2.84 16.15 -13.64
C CYS A 397 3.19 16.99 -14.89
N GLU A 398 2.40 18.03 -15.15
CA GLU A 398 2.52 18.84 -16.37
C GLU A 398 3.01 20.25 -16.04
N LEU A 399 4.14 20.63 -16.61
CA LEU A 399 4.74 21.96 -16.49
C LEU A 399 4.55 22.75 -17.78
N ASN A 400 3.30 22.99 -18.17
CA ASN A 400 2.95 23.68 -19.42
C ASN A 400 3.30 25.19 -19.39
N ASN A 401 3.62 25.72 -18.22
CA ASN A 401 3.93 27.14 -17.99
C ASN A 401 5.37 27.35 -17.50
N LEU A 402 6.26 26.37 -17.71
CA LEU A 402 7.66 26.50 -17.32
C LEU A 402 8.33 27.60 -18.15
N ARG A 403 8.96 28.55 -17.46
CA ARG A 403 9.77 29.60 -18.08
C ARG A 403 11.06 29.76 -17.30
N ILE A 404 12.16 29.87 -18.03
CA ILE A 404 13.49 30.08 -17.46
C ILE A 404 14.03 31.41 -17.93
N TYR A 405 14.40 32.27 -16.99
CA TYR A 405 15.08 33.53 -17.24
C TYR A 405 16.52 33.40 -16.75
N SER A 406 17.47 33.39 -17.67
CA SER A 406 18.91 33.31 -17.37
C SER A 406 19.72 33.95 -18.49
N ASN A 407 21.02 34.10 -18.24
CA ASN A 407 21.98 34.43 -19.28
C ASN A 407 22.21 33.24 -20.24
N PRO A 408 22.67 33.49 -21.48
CA PRO A 408 22.85 32.43 -22.46
C PRO A 408 23.95 31.44 -22.05
N GLU A 409 23.56 30.19 -21.82
CA GLU A 409 24.43 29.14 -21.29
C GLU A 409 23.71 27.78 -21.34
N LEU A 410 24.46 26.70 -21.10
CA LEU A 410 23.94 25.35 -20.99
C LEU A 410 23.65 24.99 -19.52
N TYR A 411 22.39 24.69 -19.23
CA TYR A 411 21.93 24.29 -17.90
C TYR A 411 21.52 22.83 -17.86
N THR A 412 21.79 22.17 -16.74
CA THR A 412 21.20 20.87 -16.40
C THR A 412 20.03 21.06 -15.44
N VAL A 413 18.89 20.43 -15.74
CA VAL A 413 17.73 20.39 -14.84
C VAL A 413 17.92 19.32 -13.79
N ASN A 414 17.76 19.70 -12.51
CA ASN A 414 17.67 18.79 -11.39
C ASN A 414 16.21 18.65 -10.95
N LEU A 415 15.85 17.43 -10.56
CA LEU A 415 14.50 17.05 -10.16
C LEU A 415 14.50 16.71 -8.67
N ASN A 416 13.58 17.32 -7.92
CA ASN A 416 13.40 17.07 -6.49
C ASN A 416 11.94 16.74 -6.19
N ILE A 417 11.71 15.75 -5.32
CA ILE A 417 10.39 15.45 -4.78
C ILE A 417 10.21 16.19 -3.45
N GLU A 418 9.07 16.87 -3.32
CA GLU A 418 8.58 17.47 -2.10
C GLU A 418 7.30 16.75 -1.64
N ASN A 419 7.02 16.75 -0.34
CA ASN A 419 5.80 16.21 0.28
C ASN A 419 5.59 14.69 0.12
N TYR A 420 6.68 13.93 0.04
CA TYR A 420 6.67 12.47 0.06
C TYR A 420 7.89 11.95 0.82
N MET A 421 7.70 10.96 1.69
CA MET A 421 8.75 10.47 2.59
C MET A 421 9.55 9.30 1.98
N ASP A 422 8.92 8.49 1.13
CA ASP A 422 9.58 7.35 0.50
C ASP A 422 10.40 7.81 -0.72
N GLU A 423 11.43 7.05 -1.08
CA GLU A 423 12.28 7.35 -2.23
C GLU A 423 11.53 7.10 -3.56
N ILE A 424 11.60 8.06 -4.50
CA ILE A 424 11.14 7.88 -5.88
C ILE A 424 12.34 8.07 -6.81
N LYS A 425 12.62 7.06 -7.63
CA LYS A 425 13.75 7.06 -8.55
C LYS A 425 13.43 7.88 -9.81
N PHE A 426 14.37 8.71 -10.25
CA PHE A 426 14.28 9.37 -11.55
C PHE A 426 14.94 8.49 -12.61
N LYS A 427 14.14 7.87 -13.50
CA LYS A 427 14.66 7.10 -14.64
C LYS A 427 14.72 7.99 -15.89
N ILE A 428 15.38 9.13 -15.75
CA ILE A 428 15.39 10.20 -16.74
C ILE A 428 16.85 10.53 -17.05
N TYR A 429 17.19 10.59 -18.35
CA TYR A 429 18.48 11.13 -18.77
C TYR A 429 18.57 12.60 -18.37
N LYS A 430 19.78 13.10 -18.11
CA LYS A 430 19.98 14.51 -17.75
C LYS A 430 19.29 15.40 -18.79
N ILE A 431 18.33 16.21 -18.34
CA ILE A 431 17.64 17.16 -19.20
C ILE A 431 18.55 18.38 -19.32
N LYS A 432 19.05 18.62 -20.53
CA LYS A 432 19.88 19.79 -20.84
C LYS A 432 19.05 20.87 -21.51
N ILE A 433 19.18 22.10 -21.03
CA ILE A 433 18.51 23.26 -21.57
C ILE A 433 19.58 24.27 -21.97
N ASN A 434 19.68 24.54 -23.26
CA ASN A 434 20.56 25.55 -23.80
C ASN A 434 19.77 26.85 -23.97
N ILE A 435 20.11 27.85 -23.17
CA ILE A 435 19.48 29.16 -23.23
C ILE A 435 20.24 29.98 -24.26
N LEU A 436 19.54 30.35 -25.32
CA LEU A 436 20.06 31.15 -26.42
C LEU A 436 19.91 32.65 -26.13
N PRO A 437 20.77 33.50 -26.72
CA PRO A 437 20.59 34.94 -26.68
C PRO A 437 19.31 35.37 -27.39
N CYS A 438 18.83 36.58 -27.11
CA CYS A 438 17.69 37.16 -27.81
C CYS A 438 17.91 37.22 -29.33
N ILE A 439 16.87 36.92 -30.11
CA ILE A 439 16.91 37.04 -31.57
C ILE A 439 17.04 38.53 -31.94
N ASN A 440 17.68 38.83 -33.08
CA ASN A 440 17.98 40.19 -33.58
C ASN A 440 16.81 41.20 -33.62
N ASN A 441 15.54 40.76 -33.55
CA ASN A 441 14.38 41.67 -33.53
C ASN A 441 13.76 41.85 -32.13
N GLN A 442 14.28 41.19 -31.10
CA GLN A 442 13.84 41.31 -29.71
C GLN A 442 14.67 42.35 -28.96
N ILE A 443 14.07 42.97 -27.95
CA ILE A 443 14.72 43.94 -27.07
C ILE A 443 15.42 43.16 -25.95
N LYS A 444 16.71 43.46 -25.73
CA LYS A 444 17.49 42.90 -24.62
C LYS A 444 17.30 43.76 -23.39
N MET A 445 16.84 43.16 -22.30
CA MET A 445 16.67 43.83 -21.02
C MET A 445 17.41 43.05 -19.94
N TYR A 446 17.98 43.76 -18.97
CA TYR A 446 18.66 43.15 -17.82
C TYR A 446 17.96 43.57 -16.53
N LYS A 447 17.63 42.59 -15.69
CA LYS A 447 17.11 42.84 -14.35
C LYS A 447 17.87 41.97 -13.37
N ASN A 448 18.62 42.60 -12.46
CA ASN A 448 19.54 41.92 -11.53
C ASN A 448 20.51 40.99 -12.28
N ASP A 449 21.14 41.48 -13.34
CA ASP A 449 22.10 40.75 -14.20
C ASP A 449 21.55 39.51 -14.93
N ILE A 450 20.23 39.35 -14.99
CA ILE A 450 19.54 38.31 -15.76
C ILE A 450 19.02 38.89 -17.06
N LEU A 451 19.35 38.26 -18.19
CA LEU A 451 18.83 38.61 -19.51
C LEU A 451 17.33 38.26 -19.66
N TYR A 452 16.56 39.21 -20.18
CA TYR A 452 15.18 39.07 -20.62
C TYR A 452 15.08 39.46 -22.08
N CYS A 453 14.34 38.67 -22.87
CA CYS A 453 14.01 38.99 -24.24
C CYS A 453 12.53 39.38 -24.33
N GLU A 454 12.25 40.60 -24.79
CA GLU A 454 10.88 41.04 -25.06
C GLU A 454 10.68 41.30 -26.55
N ASN A 455 9.50 40.93 -27.04
CA ASN A 455 9.06 41.38 -28.35
C ASN A 455 8.74 42.88 -28.29
N PRO A 456 9.17 43.68 -29.27
CA PRO A 456 8.88 45.10 -29.29
C PRO A 456 7.36 45.32 -29.36
N ILE A 457 6.85 46.20 -28.51
CA ILE A 457 5.44 46.61 -28.50
C ILE A 457 5.32 47.86 -29.36
N CYS A 458 4.53 47.82 -30.43
CA CYS A 458 4.27 48.99 -31.27
C CYS A 458 2.92 49.61 -30.92
N LYS A 459 2.75 50.89 -31.30
CA LYS A 459 1.47 51.59 -31.22
C LYS A 459 0.35 50.82 -31.93
N SER A 460 -0.89 51.04 -31.48
CA SER A 460 -2.08 50.37 -32.00
C SER A 460 -2.38 50.63 -33.49
N ASN A 461 -1.80 51.68 -34.08
CA ASN A 461 -1.87 51.95 -35.52
C ASN A 461 -0.96 51.06 -36.37
N CYS A 462 -0.09 50.24 -35.75
CA CYS A 462 0.72 49.25 -36.44
C CYS A 462 -0.14 48.01 -36.77
N LEU A 463 -0.67 47.98 -37.99
CA LEU A 463 -1.59 46.94 -38.46
C LEU A 463 -0.88 45.59 -38.72
N ASN A 464 -1.66 44.52 -38.93
CA ASN A 464 -1.17 43.17 -39.27
C ASN A 464 -0.35 43.10 -40.58
N THR A 465 -0.30 44.17 -41.36
CA THR A 465 0.53 44.35 -42.57
C THR A 465 1.93 44.90 -42.26
N ALA A 466 2.32 44.94 -40.99
CA ALA A 466 3.61 45.42 -40.53
C ALA A 466 4.22 44.50 -39.47
N ILE A 467 5.55 44.57 -39.34
CA ILE A 467 6.32 43.91 -38.29
C ILE A 467 6.82 44.98 -37.34
N CYS A 468 6.53 44.83 -36.06
CA CYS A 468 7.10 45.68 -35.03
C CYS A 468 8.59 45.35 -34.85
N LYS A 469 9.45 46.36 -34.94
CA LYS A 469 10.89 46.24 -34.74
C LYS A 469 11.33 47.14 -33.60
N ALA A 470 12.22 46.63 -32.77
CA ALA A 470 12.90 47.43 -31.76
C ALA A 470 13.67 48.60 -32.41
N TYR A 471 13.56 49.79 -31.84
CA TYR A 471 14.31 50.98 -32.31
C TYR A 471 15.73 51.04 -31.73
N TYR A 472 15.90 50.63 -30.47
CA TYR A 472 17.20 50.42 -29.81
C TYR A 472 17.28 49.01 -29.24
N SER A 473 18.51 48.50 -29.09
CA SER A 473 18.75 47.15 -28.58
C SER A 473 18.61 47.00 -27.06
N GLU A 474 18.58 48.08 -26.26
CA GLU A 474 18.76 47.96 -24.81
C GLU A 474 17.92 48.92 -23.94
N ILE A 475 17.56 48.39 -22.75
CA ILE A 475 17.02 49.01 -21.52
C ILE A 475 15.48 49.09 -21.36
N TYR A 476 14.70 49.59 -22.33
CA TYR A 476 13.23 49.69 -22.16
C TYR A 476 12.45 49.41 -23.45
N ASN A 477 11.34 48.65 -23.34
CA ASN A 477 10.38 48.41 -24.41
C ASN A 477 9.41 49.59 -24.56
N ASP A 478 9.88 50.67 -25.19
CA ASP A 478 9.16 51.93 -25.35
C ASP A 478 8.25 51.92 -26.59
N ILE A 479 6.93 51.90 -26.37
CA ILE A 479 5.91 51.85 -27.43
C ILE A 479 6.00 53.02 -28.41
N GLU A 480 6.47 54.18 -27.95
CA GLU A 480 6.56 55.38 -28.77
C GLU A 480 7.76 55.36 -29.71
N LYS A 481 8.76 54.52 -29.43
CA LYS A 481 10.01 54.46 -30.19
C LYS A 481 10.07 53.29 -31.15
N ASN A 482 9.46 52.15 -30.80
CA ASN A 482 9.49 50.95 -31.65
C ASN A 482 8.96 51.24 -33.07
N ILE A 483 9.67 50.70 -34.07
CA ILE A 483 9.43 50.98 -35.49
C ILE A 483 8.39 50.00 -36.03
N CYS A 484 7.28 50.53 -36.57
CA CYS A 484 6.36 49.76 -37.37
C CYS A 484 6.89 49.64 -38.82
N LYS A 485 7.44 48.48 -39.21
CA LYS A 485 7.99 48.27 -40.56
C LYS A 485 7.02 47.48 -41.43
N CYS A 486 6.55 48.06 -42.53
CA CYS A 486 5.65 47.39 -43.46
C CYS A 486 6.26 46.12 -44.06
N ILE A 487 5.44 45.07 -44.21
CA ILE A 487 5.82 43.88 -44.98
C ILE A 487 5.90 44.24 -46.47
N PRO A 488 6.72 43.52 -47.27
CA PRO A 488 6.81 43.77 -48.71
C PRO A 488 5.44 43.81 -49.40
N GLY A 489 5.23 44.79 -50.28
CA GLY A 489 3.95 45.04 -50.93
C GLY A 489 3.05 46.07 -50.23
N TRP A 490 3.48 46.61 -49.08
CA TRP A 490 2.79 47.69 -48.36
C TRP A 490 3.73 48.87 -48.09
N LYS A 491 3.19 50.09 -48.05
CA LYS A 491 3.90 51.35 -47.81
C LYS A 491 3.08 52.29 -46.92
N ASN A 492 3.70 53.42 -46.55
CA ASN A 492 3.25 54.48 -45.63
C ASN A 492 3.37 54.16 -44.13
N GLU A 493 3.19 55.16 -43.26
CA GLU A 493 3.45 55.10 -41.81
C GLU A 493 2.60 54.05 -41.07
N ASN A 494 1.40 53.75 -41.59
CA ASN A 494 0.48 52.76 -41.00
C ASN A 494 0.41 51.46 -41.83
N CYS A 495 1.24 51.32 -42.86
CA CYS A 495 1.29 50.16 -43.75
C CYS A 495 -0.06 49.76 -44.36
N ASN A 496 -0.91 50.74 -44.68
CA ASN A 496 -2.26 50.50 -45.23
C ASN A 496 -2.36 50.78 -46.75
N GLU A 497 -1.29 51.21 -47.41
CA GLU A 497 -1.23 51.36 -48.87
C GLU A 497 -0.50 50.19 -49.53
N LYS A 498 -1.14 49.53 -50.50
CA LYS A 498 -0.46 48.50 -51.32
C LYS A 498 0.47 49.14 -52.35
N VAL A 499 1.64 48.55 -52.53
CA VAL A 499 2.59 48.90 -53.60
C VAL A 499 2.22 48.10 -54.84
N TYR A 500 1.78 48.79 -55.90
CA TYR A 500 1.56 48.20 -57.21
C TYR A 500 2.82 48.42 -58.07
N ILE A 501 3.36 47.35 -58.63
CA ILE A 501 4.49 47.41 -59.57
C ILE A 501 3.92 47.76 -60.95
N ASP A 502 4.33 48.89 -61.51
CA ASP A 502 4.02 49.26 -62.91
C ASP A 502 4.97 48.48 -63.83
N LEU A 503 4.48 47.38 -64.40
CA LEU A 503 5.20 46.59 -65.43
C LEU A 503 5.04 47.32 -66.77
N ARG A 504 6.03 48.14 -67.13
CA ARG A 504 6.15 48.71 -68.48
C ARG A 504 7.09 47.93 -69.37
#